data_AF-A0A179IDU6-F1
#
_entry.id   AF-A0A179IDU6-F1
#
_cell.length_a   1.000
_cell.length_b   1.000
_cell.length_c   1.000
_cell.angle_alpha   90.00
_cell.angle_beta   90.00
_cell.angle_gamma   90.00
#
_symmetry.space_group_name_H-M   'P 1'
#
loop_
_entity.id
_entity.type
_entity.pdbx_description
1 polymer ?
#
loop_
_entity_poly.entity_id
_entity_poly.type
_entity_poly.pdbx_seq_one_letter_code
_entity_poly.pdbx_strand_id
1 'polypeptide(L)'
;MPAAKKASAPAAPSKKAASATTKKPAQKAAKPKAAAPVKKMETAPKTNGSAPASRKRKASVETPVEVERSKKAKSETPAPRAIAAHKPKKGFPDIGKVINLVPHQILDVYVFGEGSSGELGLGSKKVNGKKPIDVKRPRLNDNLNAKTVGVIQIACGGMHVAALTRDNKILTWGVNDQGALGRDTTWDGGLKDMDGDDSDSDEDDDDDDTGINPNESTPTPVGEEFFAPGTKFVQVVACDSATFVLTQDGHVYGWGTFRSSDGVLGFNESINIQQRPMLLAGLKNITALAAGSNHVLALDTKGNVVAWGCGQQNQLGRRIIERNKMSSLIPQGVGLPRGKIVKIACGAYHSFAIDKDGQVWGWGLNNFGEVGVQSNAGEDDAVILKPARLTDLDDHVITDVDGGVHHSLACSDKGKLFTWGRVDGYQVGFEFDELDKEDVIFDERGSPRILVKPTANAELSDICSVAAGSDNSFAISSDGKAYSWGFSSNYQTGQGTIEDIKTPTHIDNTAVRGKQIIGAGAGGQFSVLFGVADGQTNGAKTNGVH
;
A
#
# COMPACT_ATOMS: atom_id res chain seq x y z
N MET A 1 -46.68 -54.37 0.61
CA MET A 1 -47.45 -55.60 0.29
C MET A 1 -48.16 -56.05 1.55
N PRO A 2 -49.49 -56.31 1.59
CA PRO A 2 -50.56 -56.01 0.61
C PRO A 2 -51.31 -54.69 1.00
N ALA A 3 -52.62 -54.55 0.75
CA ALA A 3 -53.09 -53.76 -0.42
C ALA A 3 -54.62 -53.43 -0.51
N ALA A 4 -55.39 -53.18 0.57
CA ALA A 4 -56.85 -52.94 0.47
C ALA A 4 -57.42 -51.90 1.47
N LYS A 5 -58.51 -51.16 1.24
CA LYS A 5 -59.19 -50.54 0.07
C LYS A 5 -60.60 -50.09 0.52
N LYS A 6 -60.88 -48.78 0.57
CA LYS A 6 -62.20 -48.09 0.41
C LYS A 6 -61.95 -46.59 0.66
N ALA A 7 -62.15 -45.58 -0.21
CA ALA A 7 -62.88 -45.37 -1.47
C ALA A 7 -64.22 -44.61 -1.33
N SER A 8 -64.18 -43.28 -1.52
CA SER A 8 -65.30 -42.48 -2.08
C SER A 8 -64.84 -41.07 -2.51
N ALA A 9 -65.18 -40.66 -3.73
CA ALA A 9 -65.10 -39.32 -4.33
C ALA A 9 -66.05 -39.32 -5.56
N PRO A 10 -66.20 -38.25 -6.38
CA PRO A 10 -65.86 -36.83 -6.20
C PRO A 10 -67.09 -35.89 -6.44
N ALA A 11 -66.91 -34.57 -6.34
CA ALA A 11 -67.79 -33.57 -6.97
C ALA A 11 -67.00 -32.31 -7.38
N ALA A 12 -67.37 -31.70 -8.52
CA ALA A 12 -66.72 -30.53 -9.14
C ALA A 12 -67.73 -29.83 -10.11
N PRO A 13 -67.34 -28.95 -11.06
CA PRO A 13 -66.95 -27.56 -10.83
C PRO A 13 -67.71 -26.54 -11.71
N SER A 14 -67.56 -25.23 -11.43
CA SER A 14 -67.97 -24.11 -12.30
C SER A 14 -66.85 -23.05 -12.38
N LYS A 15 -66.14 -22.89 -13.50
CA LYS A 15 -66.47 -22.13 -14.74
C LYS A 15 -66.52 -20.61 -14.50
N LYS A 16 -65.64 -19.76 -15.05
CA LYS A 16 -65.17 -19.48 -16.44
C LYS A 16 -66.10 -18.61 -17.31
N ALA A 17 -65.62 -17.39 -17.59
CA ALA A 17 -65.84 -16.51 -18.75
C ALA A 17 -64.69 -15.47 -18.73
N ALA A 18 -63.93 -15.05 -19.76
CA ALA A 18 -64.01 -15.07 -21.23
C ALA A 18 -65.16 -14.22 -21.82
N SER A 19 -64.99 -13.28 -22.77
CA SER A 19 -63.81 -12.71 -23.48
C SER A 19 -64.25 -11.37 -24.17
N ALA A 20 -63.62 -10.68 -25.14
CA ALA A 20 -62.45 -10.90 -26.03
C ALA A 20 -61.96 -9.59 -26.74
N THR A 21 -60.69 -9.58 -27.16
CA THR A 21 -60.10 -8.96 -28.39
C THR A 21 -59.95 -7.43 -28.64
N THR A 22 -58.85 -7.14 -29.36
CA THR A 22 -58.53 -5.99 -30.27
C THR A 22 -58.32 -4.56 -29.74
N LYS A 23 -57.05 -4.18 -29.57
CA LYS A 23 -56.28 -3.39 -30.59
C LYS A 23 -54.76 -3.38 -30.32
N LYS A 24 -53.96 -3.23 -31.39
CA LYS A 24 -52.50 -3.03 -31.38
C LYS A 24 -52.21 -1.51 -31.31
N PRO A 25 -51.04 -1.06 -30.81
CA PRO A 25 -49.98 -0.74 -31.77
C PRO A 25 -48.52 -1.00 -31.29
N ALA A 26 -47.62 -1.04 -32.27
CA ALA A 26 -46.18 -0.70 -32.21
C ALA A 26 -45.28 -1.22 -31.05
N GLN A 27 -44.57 -2.31 -31.33
CA GLN A 27 -43.19 -2.48 -30.84
C GLN A 27 -42.27 -1.49 -31.58
N LYS A 28 -41.21 -1.00 -30.93
CA LYS A 28 -40.02 -0.44 -31.62
C LYS A 28 -38.82 -1.35 -31.35
N ALA A 29 -38.39 -2.08 -32.37
CA ALA A 29 -37.08 -2.73 -32.38
C ALA A 29 -36.00 -1.72 -32.83
N ALA A 30 -34.78 -1.85 -32.30
CA ALA A 30 -33.65 -1.00 -32.65
C ALA A 30 -32.43 -1.85 -33.09
N LYS A 31 -32.26 -2.02 -34.39
CA LYS A 31 -31.08 -2.54 -35.12
C LYS A 31 -31.11 -1.99 -36.56
N PRO A 32 -30.01 -2.02 -37.32
CA PRO A 32 -28.72 -1.38 -37.04
C PRO A 32 -28.33 -0.44 -38.20
N LYS A 33 -27.20 0.28 -38.10
CA LYS A 33 -26.52 0.87 -39.27
C LYS A 33 -24.99 0.84 -39.10
N ALA A 34 -24.28 0.62 -40.20
CA ALA A 34 -22.82 0.64 -40.28
C ALA A 34 -22.37 1.23 -41.63
N ALA A 35 -21.25 1.95 -41.63
CA ALA A 35 -20.44 2.42 -42.78
C ALA A 35 -21.12 3.29 -43.88
N ALA A 36 -20.46 4.20 -44.62
CA ALA A 36 -19.20 4.98 -44.48
C ALA A 36 -19.20 6.05 -45.64
N PRO A 37 -18.08 6.69 -46.07
CA PRO A 37 -17.21 7.68 -45.38
C PRO A 37 -17.01 9.03 -46.16
N VAL A 38 -16.03 9.86 -45.73
CA VAL A 38 -15.18 10.82 -46.53
C VAL A 38 -15.48 12.35 -46.58
N LYS A 39 -14.72 13.11 -45.75
CA LYS A 39 -13.98 14.41 -45.95
C LYS A 39 -14.64 15.82 -46.10
N LYS A 40 -14.08 16.71 -45.24
CA LYS A 40 -13.45 18.06 -45.46
C LYS A 40 -14.24 19.38 -45.30
N MET A 41 -13.76 20.17 -44.33
CA MET A 41 -13.65 21.67 -44.27
C MET A 41 -15.00 22.44 -44.21
N GLU A 42 -15.10 23.66 -43.66
CA GLU A 42 -14.10 24.62 -43.12
C GLU A 42 -14.64 25.36 -41.86
N THR A 43 -14.07 26.50 -41.44
CA THR A 43 -14.18 27.05 -40.07
C THR A 43 -14.92 28.40 -39.89
N ALA A 44 -15.43 28.63 -38.67
CA ALA A 44 -15.72 29.96 -38.06
C ALA A 44 -16.94 30.73 -38.67
N PRO A 45 -17.32 31.95 -38.21
CA PRO A 45 -16.72 32.82 -37.16
C PRO A 45 -17.74 33.56 -36.24
N LYS A 46 -17.28 34.69 -35.65
CA LYS A 46 -17.97 35.71 -34.81
C LYS A 46 -17.98 35.38 -33.31
N THR A 47 -17.84 36.32 -32.36
CA THR A 47 -17.39 37.75 -32.32
C THR A 47 -17.05 38.10 -30.84
N ASN A 48 -16.33 39.16 -30.45
CA ASN A 48 -15.73 40.31 -31.17
C ASN A 48 -14.44 40.76 -30.44
N GLY A 49 -13.54 41.50 -31.10
CA GLY A 49 -12.31 42.03 -30.47
C GLY A 49 -12.01 43.48 -30.87
N SER A 50 -11.30 44.21 -30.00
CA SER A 50 -10.80 45.56 -30.26
C SER A 50 -9.40 45.56 -30.89
N ALA A 51 -9.18 46.43 -31.87
CA ALA A 51 -7.96 46.56 -32.67
C ALA A 51 -7.77 48.06 -33.07
N PRO A 52 -6.64 48.51 -33.66
CA PRO A 52 -5.58 47.71 -34.28
C PRO A 52 -4.11 48.13 -34.07
N ALA A 53 -3.23 47.20 -34.46
CA ALA A 53 -1.84 47.35 -34.90
C ALA A 53 -1.71 48.27 -36.16
N SER A 54 -0.55 48.68 -36.71
CA SER A 54 0.90 48.74 -36.36
C SER A 54 1.65 49.41 -37.52
N ARG A 55 2.98 49.70 -37.39
CA ARG A 55 3.98 49.33 -38.43
C ARG A 55 5.46 49.53 -38.04
N LYS A 56 6.25 48.50 -38.34
CA LYS A 56 7.69 48.39 -38.74
C LYS A 56 8.45 49.73 -38.97
N ARG A 57 9.78 49.82 -38.76
CA ARG A 57 10.83 48.88 -39.22
C ARG A 57 12.26 49.18 -38.69
N LYS A 58 13.10 48.13 -38.62
CA LYS A 58 14.60 48.10 -38.58
C LYS A 58 15.35 48.60 -37.35
N ALA A 59 16.55 48.04 -37.17
CA ALA A 59 17.45 48.17 -36.02
C ALA A 59 18.81 48.77 -36.41
N SER A 60 19.55 49.22 -35.40
CA SER A 60 21.02 49.19 -35.33
C SER A 60 21.46 49.11 -33.86
N VAL A 61 22.71 48.69 -33.60
CA VAL A 61 23.32 48.55 -32.26
C VAL A 61 24.35 49.65 -32.07
N GLU A 62 24.43 50.27 -30.89
CA GLU A 62 25.66 50.89 -30.39
C GLU A 62 25.63 51.22 -28.89
N THR A 63 26.79 51.10 -28.25
CA THR A 63 27.20 51.53 -26.89
C THR A 63 28.72 51.80 -26.95
N PRO A 64 29.39 52.45 -25.96
CA PRO A 64 28.92 53.12 -24.73
C PRO A 64 29.08 54.66 -24.79
N VAL A 65 29.21 55.49 -23.73
CA VAL A 65 30.38 55.69 -22.80
C VAL A 65 29.95 56.45 -21.52
N GLU A 66 30.75 56.29 -20.46
CA GLU A 66 30.67 56.80 -19.08
C GLU A 66 31.31 58.20 -18.85
N VAL A 67 30.81 59.00 -17.88
CA VAL A 67 31.52 60.17 -17.27
C VAL A 67 31.20 60.29 -15.76
N GLU A 68 32.13 60.86 -14.98
CA GLU A 68 32.34 60.63 -13.55
C GLU A 68 31.61 61.50 -12.48
N ARG A 69 31.47 60.88 -11.31
CA ARG A 69 31.50 61.38 -9.90
C ARG A 69 31.87 62.85 -9.61
N SER A 70 31.18 63.46 -8.62
CA SER A 70 31.73 63.82 -7.27
C SER A 70 30.78 64.75 -6.45
N LYS A 71 31.15 65.23 -5.25
CA LYS A 71 31.06 64.56 -3.91
C LYS A 71 31.22 65.61 -2.77
N LYS A 72 30.51 65.48 -1.62
CA LYS A 72 30.52 66.28 -0.33
C LYS A 72 29.31 67.24 -0.16
N ALA A 73 28.88 67.64 1.04
CA ALA A 73 29.45 67.51 2.41
C ALA A 73 28.49 66.87 3.45
N LYS A 74 28.76 67.01 4.78
CA LYS A 74 28.17 66.23 5.89
C LYS A 74 27.51 67.11 7.00
N SER A 75 26.47 66.57 7.65
CA SER A 75 26.27 66.46 9.13
C SER A 75 24.90 65.79 9.39
N GLU A 76 24.58 65.13 10.52
CA GLU A 76 25.34 64.43 11.57
C GLU A 76 24.43 63.31 12.16
N THR A 77 24.99 62.29 12.84
CA THR A 77 24.25 61.05 13.19
C THR A 77 23.92 60.88 14.69
N PRO A 78 22.69 60.49 15.05
CA PRO A 78 22.41 59.70 16.26
C PRO A 78 22.86 58.23 16.05
N ALA A 79 23.32 57.57 17.11
CA ALA A 79 23.84 56.21 17.02
C ALA A 79 22.73 55.14 16.83
N PRO A 80 22.90 54.15 15.94
CA PRO A 80 21.97 53.03 15.84
C PRO A 80 22.06 52.13 17.07
N ARG A 81 20.92 51.75 17.65
CA ARG A 81 20.86 50.64 18.61
C ARG A 81 21.38 49.37 17.94
N ALA A 82 22.16 48.57 18.65
CA ALA A 82 22.61 47.28 18.17
C ALA A 82 21.40 46.40 17.81
N ILE A 83 21.20 46.16 16.52
CA ILE A 83 20.22 45.19 16.04
C ILE A 83 20.74 43.83 16.48
N ALA A 84 20.04 43.18 17.42
CA ALA A 84 20.37 41.84 17.84
C ALA A 84 20.35 40.92 16.60
N ALA A 85 21.53 40.41 16.23
CA ALA A 85 21.69 39.60 15.03
C ALA A 85 20.66 38.47 15.04
N HIS A 86 19.81 38.44 14.02
CA HIS A 86 18.88 37.34 13.85
C HIS A 86 19.70 36.06 13.73
N LYS A 87 19.66 35.22 14.76
CA LYS A 87 20.11 33.83 14.65
C LYS A 87 19.39 33.25 13.42
N PRO A 88 20.10 32.57 12.50
CA PRO A 88 19.42 31.90 11.40
C PRO A 88 18.34 31.00 11.98
N LYS A 89 17.13 31.04 11.40
CA LYS A 89 16.07 30.11 11.77
C LYS A 89 16.64 28.70 11.63
N LYS A 90 16.54 27.87 12.67
CA LYS A 90 16.92 26.45 12.57
C LYS A 90 16.14 25.85 11.39
N GLY A 91 16.84 25.19 10.47
CA GLY A 91 16.21 24.55 9.30
C GLY A 91 15.28 23.40 9.67
N PHE A 92 15.44 22.87 10.88
CA PHE A 92 14.69 21.76 11.45
C PHE A 92 14.08 22.15 12.82
N PRO A 93 13.01 21.47 13.26
CA PRO A 93 12.51 21.58 14.63
C PRO A 93 13.57 21.12 15.64
N ASP A 94 13.39 21.51 16.90
CA ASP A 94 14.12 20.89 18.00
C ASP A 94 13.54 19.50 18.32
N ILE A 95 14.41 18.51 18.48
CA ILE A 95 14.05 17.14 18.81
C ILE A 95 13.39 17.12 20.20
N GLY A 96 12.22 16.49 20.27
CA GLY A 96 11.39 16.42 21.46
C GLY A 96 11.86 15.40 22.50
N LYS A 97 10.95 15.04 23.41
CA LYS A 97 11.19 13.95 24.37
C LYS A 97 11.01 12.61 23.66
N VAL A 98 11.80 11.62 24.04
CA VAL A 98 11.54 10.21 23.73
C VAL A 98 10.14 9.83 24.21
N ILE A 99 9.31 9.36 23.28
CA ILE A 99 7.99 8.78 23.55
C ILE A 99 7.86 7.38 22.93
N ASN A 100 8.59 7.11 21.85
CA ASN A 100 8.61 5.83 21.16
C ASN A 100 9.91 5.08 21.47
N LEU A 101 9.92 3.75 21.34
CA LEU A 101 11.09 2.92 21.52
C LEU A 101 11.63 2.46 20.16
N VAL A 102 12.95 2.42 20.02
CA VAL A 102 13.61 1.91 18.80
C VAL A 102 13.61 0.38 18.86
N PRO A 103 13.21 -0.34 17.79
CA PRO A 103 13.35 -1.80 17.75
C PRO A 103 14.80 -2.26 17.99
N HIS A 104 14.97 -3.41 18.64
CA HIS A 104 16.31 -3.96 18.98
C HIS A 104 16.58 -5.35 18.41
N GLN A 105 15.54 -6.02 17.91
CA GLN A 105 15.64 -7.32 17.25
C GLN A 105 16.28 -7.13 15.88
N ILE A 106 17.40 -7.80 15.61
CA ILE A 106 18.04 -7.78 14.28
C ILE A 106 17.40 -8.88 13.42
N LEU A 107 17.16 -8.56 12.16
CA LEU A 107 16.42 -9.39 11.22
C LEU A 107 17.36 -10.01 10.17
N ASP A 108 17.22 -11.32 9.96
CA ASP A 108 17.59 -11.94 8.68
C ASP A 108 16.39 -11.79 7.74
N VAL A 109 16.62 -11.29 6.52
CA VAL A 109 15.59 -10.89 5.56
C VAL A 109 15.60 -11.82 4.34
N TYR A 110 14.45 -12.43 4.03
CA TYR A 110 14.29 -13.40 2.96
C TYR A 110 13.29 -12.92 1.92
N VAL A 111 13.72 -12.76 0.67
CA VAL A 111 12.94 -12.17 -0.43
C VAL A 111 12.53 -13.23 -1.46
N PHE A 112 11.35 -13.09 -2.06
CA PHE A 112 10.80 -13.99 -3.06
C PHE A 112 9.67 -13.34 -3.88
N GLY A 113 9.30 -13.98 -4.98
CA GLY A 113 8.42 -13.42 -6.01
C GLY A 113 9.21 -12.91 -7.22
N GLU A 114 8.67 -11.91 -7.90
CA GLU A 114 9.32 -11.20 -9.00
C GLU A 114 10.11 -9.97 -8.52
N GLY A 115 11.20 -9.65 -9.21
CA GLY A 115 12.07 -8.50 -8.92
C GLY A 115 12.52 -7.75 -10.18
N SER A 116 11.67 -7.69 -11.20
CA SER A 116 11.98 -7.11 -12.52
C SER A 116 12.26 -5.60 -12.47
N SER A 117 11.76 -4.92 -11.45
CA SER A 117 12.02 -3.50 -11.14
C SER A 117 12.94 -3.32 -9.92
N GLY A 118 13.64 -4.38 -9.49
CA GLY A 118 14.58 -4.36 -8.38
C GLY A 118 13.96 -4.51 -6.98
N GLU A 119 12.67 -4.80 -6.86
CA GLU A 119 11.88 -4.83 -5.61
C GLU A 119 12.41 -5.84 -4.57
N LEU A 120 13.09 -6.89 -5.02
CA LEU A 120 13.71 -7.90 -4.15
C LEU A 120 15.01 -7.43 -3.49
N GLY A 121 15.60 -6.30 -3.92
CA GLY A 121 16.78 -5.71 -3.26
C GLY A 121 18.05 -6.55 -3.42
N LEU A 122 18.13 -7.41 -4.44
CA LEU A 122 19.25 -8.34 -4.67
C LEU A 122 20.38 -7.73 -5.54
N GLY A 123 20.23 -6.50 -6.02
CA GLY A 123 21.13 -5.86 -6.99
C GLY A 123 20.88 -6.30 -8.43
N SER A 124 21.61 -5.73 -9.38
CA SER A 124 21.43 -5.92 -10.83
C SER A 124 22.22 -7.09 -11.43
N LYS A 125 22.83 -7.94 -10.61
CA LYS A 125 23.77 -8.99 -11.07
C LYS A 125 23.37 -10.40 -10.65
N LYS A 126 23.83 -11.39 -11.41
CA LYS A 126 23.76 -12.81 -11.01
C LYS A 126 24.59 -13.00 -9.74
N VAL A 127 24.03 -13.68 -8.73
CA VAL A 127 24.76 -14.04 -7.49
C VAL A 127 24.70 -15.55 -7.30
N ASN A 128 25.87 -16.20 -7.19
CA ASN A 128 25.99 -17.67 -7.14
C ASN A 128 25.22 -18.37 -8.28
N GLY A 129 25.33 -17.84 -9.50
CA GLY A 129 24.65 -18.33 -10.71
C GLY A 129 23.13 -18.08 -10.77
N LYS A 130 22.55 -17.34 -9.80
CA LYS A 130 21.11 -17.09 -9.73
C LYS A 130 20.79 -15.64 -10.12
N LYS A 131 19.92 -15.46 -11.12
CA LYS A 131 19.37 -14.14 -11.48
C LYS A 131 18.63 -13.52 -10.26
N PRO A 132 18.60 -12.18 -10.11
CA PRO A 132 17.96 -11.48 -8.99
C PRO A 132 16.45 -11.27 -9.17
N ILE A 133 15.88 -11.69 -10.30
CA ILE A 133 14.50 -11.42 -10.73
C ILE A 133 13.53 -12.49 -10.21
N ASP A 134 13.57 -13.73 -10.76
CA ASP A 134 12.59 -14.76 -10.44
C ASP A 134 13.00 -15.58 -9.20
N VAL A 135 12.50 -15.19 -8.03
CA VAL A 135 12.91 -15.80 -6.76
C VAL A 135 11.79 -16.68 -6.21
N LYS A 136 11.67 -17.87 -6.81
CA LYS A 136 10.55 -18.82 -6.64
C LYS A 136 10.29 -19.29 -5.19
N ARG A 137 11.28 -19.21 -4.31
CA ARG A 137 11.22 -19.56 -2.87
C ARG A 137 12.11 -18.61 -2.08
N PRO A 138 11.84 -18.35 -0.78
CA PRO A 138 12.59 -17.38 0.03
C PRO A 138 14.11 -17.49 -0.08
N ARG A 139 14.76 -16.41 -0.52
CA ARG A 139 16.22 -16.28 -0.63
C ARG A 139 16.71 -15.25 0.38
N LEU A 140 17.67 -15.60 1.23
CA LEU A 140 18.33 -14.64 2.12
C LEU A 140 18.91 -13.49 1.27
N ASN A 141 18.66 -12.24 1.66
CA ASN A 141 19.23 -11.09 0.97
C ASN A 141 20.57 -10.69 1.60
N ASP A 142 21.67 -11.08 0.95
CA ASP A 142 23.03 -10.80 1.42
C ASP A 142 23.37 -9.29 1.47
N ASN A 143 22.68 -8.44 0.69
CA ASN A 143 22.82 -6.98 0.76
C ASN A 143 22.26 -6.39 2.07
N LEU A 144 21.48 -7.16 2.84
CA LEU A 144 20.85 -6.78 4.11
C LEU A 144 21.44 -7.54 5.32
N ASN A 145 22.60 -8.19 5.15
CA ASN A 145 23.18 -9.11 6.14
C ASN A 145 23.18 -8.57 7.58
N ALA A 146 22.63 -9.37 8.50
CA ALA A 146 22.41 -8.99 9.90
C ALA A 146 23.67 -8.54 10.67
N LYS A 147 24.88 -8.95 10.23
CA LYS A 147 26.15 -8.63 10.91
C LYS A 147 26.73 -7.28 10.47
N THR A 148 26.51 -6.88 9.21
CA THR A 148 27.08 -5.65 8.62
C THR A 148 26.07 -4.52 8.54
N VAL A 149 24.84 -4.82 8.11
CA VAL A 149 23.73 -3.85 7.98
C VAL A 149 22.85 -3.86 9.22
N GLY A 150 22.42 -5.05 9.64
CA GLY A 150 21.58 -5.22 10.84
C GLY A 150 20.25 -4.48 10.74
N VAL A 151 19.39 -4.90 9.81
CA VAL A 151 18.00 -4.44 9.71
C VAL A 151 17.25 -4.74 11.01
N ILE A 152 16.42 -3.81 11.48
CA ILE A 152 15.58 -3.95 12.69
C ILE A 152 14.09 -3.79 12.44
N GLN A 153 13.69 -3.25 11.28
CA GLN A 153 12.31 -3.24 10.79
C GLN A 153 12.32 -3.08 9.26
N ILE A 154 11.29 -3.58 8.60
CA ILE A 154 11.08 -3.48 7.16
C ILE A 154 9.60 -3.13 6.88
N ALA A 155 9.34 -2.49 5.74
CA ALA A 155 8.00 -2.20 5.24
C ALA A 155 8.00 -2.29 3.71
N CYS A 156 7.11 -3.14 3.17
CA CYS A 156 6.88 -3.28 1.74
C CYS A 156 5.81 -2.26 1.31
N GLY A 157 6.06 -1.60 0.19
CA GLY A 157 5.06 -0.88 -0.61
C GLY A 157 4.71 -1.69 -1.86
N GLY A 158 3.87 -1.13 -2.73
CA GLY A 158 3.41 -1.82 -3.93
C GLY A 158 4.53 -2.27 -4.86
N MET A 159 5.52 -1.41 -5.15
CA MET A 159 6.64 -1.68 -6.07
C MET A 159 8.02 -1.31 -5.49
N HIS A 160 8.10 -1.09 -4.17
CA HIS A 160 9.34 -0.71 -3.49
C HIS A 160 9.33 -1.17 -2.04
N VAL A 161 10.49 -1.12 -1.39
CA VAL A 161 10.64 -1.50 0.02
C VAL A 161 11.49 -0.46 0.74
N ALA A 162 11.20 -0.25 2.02
CA ALA A 162 12.00 0.56 2.91
C ALA A 162 12.32 -0.21 4.20
N ALA A 163 13.54 -0.05 4.72
CA ALA A 163 14.03 -0.76 5.90
C ALA A 163 14.76 0.19 6.86
N LEU A 164 14.57 -0.01 8.16
CA LEU A 164 15.28 0.69 9.24
C LEU A 164 16.41 -0.20 9.77
N THR A 165 17.62 0.34 9.89
CA THR A 165 18.79 -0.37 10.42
C THR A 165 19.10 -0.01 11.88
N ARG A 166 19.83 -0.89 12.57
CA ARG A 166 20.31 -0.67 13.94
C ARG A 166 21.23 0.55 14.07
N ASP A 167 21.97 0.92 13.02
CA ASP A 167 22.77 2.15 12.99
C ASP A 167 21.96 3.41 12.62
N ASN A 168 20.63 3.30 12.56
CA ASN A 168 19.66 4.39 12.37
C ASN A 168 19.68 5.01 10.97
N LYS A 169 19.83 4.18 9.94
CA LYS A 169 19.64 4.57 8.54
C LYS A 169 18.32 4.02 8.02
N ILE A 170 17.76 4.72 7.03
CA ILE A 170 16.64 4.23 6.23
C ILE A 170 17.21 3.78 4.90
N LEU A 171 17.16 2.48 4.61
CA LEU A 171 17.48 1.92 3.30
C LEU A 171 16.22 1.86 2.44
N THR A 172 16.34 2.10 1.14
CA THR A 172 15.23 2.01 0.18
C THR A 172 15.69 1.34 -1.11
N TRP A 173 14.80 0.58 -1.76
CA TRP A 173 15.02 -0.09 -3.07
C TRP A 173 13.69 -0.43 -3.77
N GLY A 174 13.75 -0.77 -5.06
CA GLY A 174 12.59 -0.90 -5.96
C GLY A 174 12.33 0.38 -6.77
N VAL A 175 11.12 0.54 -7.32
CA VAL A 175 10.78 1.61 -8.28
C VAL A 175 10.90 3.02 -7.68
N ASN A 176 11.59 3.93 -8.38
CA ASN A 176 11.75 5.34 -7.97
C ASN A 176 11.06 6.38 -8.89
N ASP A 177 10.27 5.98 -9.90
CA ASP A 177 9.56 6.89 -10.83
C ASP A 177 8.86 8.08 -10.14
N GLN A 178 8.24 7.82 -9.00
CA GLN A 178 7.49 8.81 -8.21
C GLN A 178 8.26 9.30 -6.97
N GLY A 179 9.58 9.12 -6.94
CA GLY A 179 10.46 9.52 -5.82
C GLY A 179 10.29 8.71 -4.55
N ALA A 180 9.67 7.51 -4.63
CA ALA A 180 9.30 6.68 -3.49
C ALA A 180 10.51 6.22 -2.64
N LEU A 181 11.71 6.16 -3.23
CA LEU A 181 12.93 5.81 -2.51
C LEU A 181 13.54 7.01 -1.75
N GLY A 182 13.15 8.25 -2.05
CA GLY A 182 13.58 9.46 -1.33
C GLY A 182 15.04 9.87 -1.55
N ARG A 183 15.70 9.27 -2.54
CA ARG A 183 17.12 9.45 -2.87
C ARG A 183 17.31 9.54 -4.38
N ASP A 184 18.54 9.82 -4.82
CA ASP A 184 18.86 9.74 -6.24
C ASP A 184 18.97 8.27 -6.69
N THR A 185 18.55 8.01 -7.92
CA THR A 185 18.72 6.73 -8.60
C THR A 185 19.18 6.87 -10.06
N THR A 186 19.43 8.09 -10.52
CA THR A 186 19.80 8.40 -11.91
C THR A 186 20.92 7.47 -12.40
N TRP A 187 20.66 6.78 -13.49
CA TRP A 187 21.55 5.80 -14.12
C TRP A 187 21.40 5.96 -15.62
N ASP A 188 22.50 6.19 -16.34
CA ASP A 188 22.45 6.58 -17.76
C ASP A 188 21.99 5.44 -18.69
N GLY A 189 22.00 4.18 -18.20
CA GLY A 189 21.38 3.02 -18.84
C GLY A 189 22.11 2.50 -20.08
N GLY A 190 22.59 1.26 -20.01
CA GLY A 190 22.95 0.53 -21.23
C GLY A 190 21.69 0.05 -21.94
N LEU A 191 21.33 0.66 -23.08
CA LEU A 191 20.33 0.05 -23.96
C LEU A 191 20.89 -1.28 -24.46
N LYS A 192 20.20 -2.38 -24.17
CA LYS A 192 20.35 -3.64 -24.89
C LYS A 192 19.22 -3.67 -25.91
N ASP A 193 19.55 -3.35 -27.16
CA ASP A 193 18.56 -3.20 -28.23
C ASP A 193 17.78 -4.50 -28.44
N MET A 194 16.44 -4.39 -28.51
CA MET A 194 15.55 -5.55 -28.60
C MET A 194 15.23 -5.97 -30.05
N ASP A 195 15.77 -5.24 -31.04
CA ASP A 195 15.62 -5.49 -32.47
C ASP A 195 16.73 -6.44 -33.00
N GLY A 196 16.90 -7.59 -32.33
CA GLY A 196 17.81 -8.67 -32.69
C GLY A 196 17.05 -9.95 -33.08
N ASP A 197 16.52 -9.98 -34.31
CA ASP A 197 15.78 -11.12 -34.86
C ASP A 197 16.74 -12.20 -35.41
N ASP A 198 17.49 -12.85 -34.52
CA ASP A 198 18.42 -13.94 -34.86
C ASP A 198 17.90 -15.30 -34.35
N SER A 199 17.64 -16.18 -35.32
CA SER A 199 17.35 -17.61 -35.10
C SER A 199 18.63 -18.42 -34.95
N ASP A 200 18.64 -19.36 -34.00
CA ASP A 200 19.60 -20.47 -33.89
C ASP A 200 21.09 -20.07 -33.77
N SER A 201 21.50 -19.50 -32.64
CA SER A 201 22.90 -19.52 -32.18
C SER A 201 23.03 -19.92 -30.69
N ASP A 202 23.77 -21.01 -30.44
CA ASP A 202 24.25 -21.38 -29.11
C ASP A 202 25.48 -20.54 -28.73
N GLU A 203 25.28 -19.27 -28.39
CA GLU A 203 26.33 -18.38 -27.83
C GLU A 203 26.05 -18.08 -26.34
N ASP A 204 27.11 -18.03 -25.54
CA ASP A 204 27.02 -18.09 -24.07
C ASP A 204 26.31 -16.88 -23.42
N ASP A 205 25.25 -17.10 -22.61
CA ASP A 205 24.57 -16.09 -21.77
C ASP A 205 25.44 -15.68 -20.55
N ASP A 206 26.71 -15.35 -20.81
CA ASP A 206 27.76 -15.00 -19.84
C ASP A 206 27.65 -13.54 -19.35
N ASP A 207 26.64 -12.81 -19.83
CA ASP A 207 26.36 -11.43 -19.44
C ASP A 207 25.86 -11.39 -17.98
N ASP A 208 26.72 -10.96 -17.06
CA ASP A 208 26.47 -10.98 -15.61
C ASP A 208 25.45 -9.91 -15.15
N ASP A 209 25.17 -8.93 -16.03
CA ASP A 209 24.22 -7.84 -15.85
C ASP A 209 22.80 -8.24 -16.29
N THR A 210 21.79 -7.87 -15.50
CA THR A 210 20.39 -8.17 -15.80
C THR A 210 19.61 -6.99 -16.37
N GLY A 211 20.26 -5.87 -16.71
CA GLY A 211 19.65 -4.68 -17.30
C GLY A 211 18.82 -3.84 -16.33
N ILE A 212 18.73 -4.24 -15.06
CA ILE A 212 17.98 -3.53 -14.02
C ILE A 212 18.87 -2.44 -13.42
N ASN A 213 18.31 -1.25 -13.17
CA ASN A 213 19.06 -0.15 -12.55
C ASN A 213 19.72 -0.61 -11.22
N PRO A 214 21.06 -0.59 -11.10
CA PRO A 214 21.77 -0.97 -9.87
C PRO A 214 21.44 -0.05 -8.69
N ASN A 215 21.12 1.22 -8.97
CA ASN A 215 20.75 2.18 -7.94
C ASN A 215 19.35 1.94 -7.36
N GLU A 216 18.45 1.27 -8.08
CA GLU A 216 17.10 0.93 -7.61
C GLU A 216 17.03 -0.49 -7.05
N SER A 217 17.71 -1.45 -7.69
CA SER A 217 17.76 -2.85 -7.23
C SER A 217 18.63 -3.11 -5.99
N THR A 218 19.44 -2.14 -5.54
CA THR A 218 20.34 -2.31 -4.38
C THR A 218 19.88 -1.49 -3.17
N PRO A 219 19.65 -2.10 -1.99
CA PRO A 219 19.32 -1.40 -0.74
C PRO A 219 20.37 -0.34 -0.38
N THR A 220 19.98 0.92 -0.50
CA THR A 220 20.89 2.08 -0.39
C THR A 220 20.30 3.10 0.58
N PRO A 221 21.09 3.74 1.46
CA PRO A 221 20.58 4.70 2.44
C PRO A 221 20.04 5.98 1.80
N VAL A 222 18.97 6.50 2.41
CA VAL A 222 18.47 7.85 2.20
C VAL A 222 19.38 8.85 2.92
N GLY A 223 19.64 10.00 2.30
CA GLY A 223 20.56 11.02 2.82
C GLY A 223 20.19 11.55 4.21
N GLU A 224 21.17 11.61 5.12
CA GLU A 224 20.97 12.09 6.50
C GLU A 224 20.70 13.60 6.55
N GLU A 225 21.10 14.35 5.51
CA GLU A 225 20.99 15.81 5.40
C GLU A 225 19.54 16.33 5.31
N PHE A 226 18.56 15.46 5.04
CA PHE A 226 17.14 15.82 4.99
C PHE A 226 16.43 15.75 6.35
N PHE A 227 17.13 15.33 7.41
CA PHE A 227 16.59 15.14 8.75
C PHE A 227 17.23 16.08 9.78
N ALA A 228 16.56 16.28 10.93
CA ALA A 228 17.16 17.03 12.03
C ALA A 228 18.43 16.32 12.56
N PRO A 229 19.56 17.02 12.76
CA PRO A 229 20.78 16.39 13.28
C PRO A 229 20.54 15.72 14.63
N GLY A 230 20.75 14.39 14.68
CA GLY A 230 20.49 13.57 15.86
C GLY A 230 19.13 12.86 15.89
N THR A 231 18.27 13.02 14.87
CA THR A 231 17.00 12.29 14.74
C THR A 231 17.21 10.78 14.89
N LYS A 232 16.40 10.16 15.74
CA LYS A 232 16.27 8.70 15.83
C LYS A 232 14.94 8.24 15.27
N PHE A 233 14.97 7.18 14.47
CA PHE A 233 13.80 6.57 13.86
C PHE A 233 13.36 5.35 14.66
N VAL A 234 12.06 5.07 14.64
CA VAL A 234 11.42 3.95 15.35
C VAL A 234 10.54 3.10 14.45
N GLN A 235 10.02 3.68 13.36
CA GLN A 235 9.17 2.98 12.40
C GLN A 235 9.40 3.52 10.98
N VAL A 236 9.25 2.65 9.99
CA VAL A 236 9.08 2.95 8.57
C VAL A 236 7.81 2.30 8.04
N VAL A 237 7.10 2.95 7.12
CA VAL A 237 5.94 2.42 6.38
C VAL A 237 6.00 2.87 4.92
N ALA A 238 5.39 2.09 4.01
CA ALA A 238 5.41 2.34 2.57
C ALA A 238 4.01 2.19 1.94
N CYS A 239 3.74 3.02 0.93
CA CYS A 239 2.56 2.97 0.05
C CYS A 239 2.97 2.43 -1.34
N ASP A 240 2.11 2.51 -2.36
CA ASP A 240 2.48 2.17 -3.76
C ASP A 240 3.55 3.10 -4.35
N SER A 241 3.65 4.33 -3.84
CA SER A 241 4.45 5.41 -4.47
C SER A 241 4.96 6.44 -3.45
N ALA A 242 4.92 6.12 -2.16
CA ALA A 242 5.36 7.00 -1.06
C ALA A 242 5.97 6.18 0.09
N THR A 243 6.80 6.83 0.90
CA THR A 243 7.41 6.25 2.10
C THR A 243 7.34 7.26 3.24
N PHE A 244 7.07 6.79 4.45
CA PHE A 244 6.99 7.61 5.66
C PHE A 244 7.77 6.97 6.81
N VAL A 245 8.39 7.80 7.64
CA VAL A 245 9.18 7.36 8.80
C VAL A 245 8.78 8.12 10.06
N LEU A 246 8.68 7.39 11.16
CA LEU A 246 8.35 7.89 12.49
C LEU A 246 9.62 8.07 13.32
N THR A 247 9.73 9.19 14.02
CA THR A 247 10.86 9.48 14.91
C THR A 247 10.57 9.10 16.37
N GLN A 248 11.62 8.99 17.16
CA GLN A 248 11.57 8.61 18.57
C GLN A 248 10.81 9.63 19.45
N ASP A 249 10.73 10.88 18.99
CA ASP A 249 9.98 11.99 19.58
C ASP A 249 8.61 12.25 18.90
N GLY A 250 8.18 11.38 17.98
CA GLY A 250 6.85 11.39 17.39
C GLY A 250 6.60 12.47 16.34
N HIS A 251 7.65 12.91 15.65
CA HIS A 251 7.54 13.61 14.37
C HIS A 251 7.49 12.59 13.22
N VAL A 252 6.91 13.00 12.08
CA VAL A 252 6.82 12.15 10.88
C VAL A 252 7.49 12.86 9.72
N TYR A 253 8.37 12.14 9.02
CA TYR A 253 8.90 12.56 7.72
C TYR A 253 8.29 11.68 6.62
N GLY A 254 8.17 12.20 5.40
CA GLY A 254 7.69 11.44 4.26
C GLY A 254 8.19 11.98 2.91
N TRP A 255 8.07 11.16 1.89
CA TRP A 255 8.45 11.46 0.51
C TRP A 255 7.68 10.58 -0.49
N GLY A 256 7.83 10.85 -1.78
CA GLY A 256 7.06 10.25 -2.86
C GLY A 256 5.78 11.01 -3.20
N THR A 257 4.70 10.30 -3.53
CA THR A 257 3.37 10.88 -3.81
C THR A 257 2.22 9.89 -3.58
N PHE A 258 0.99 10.40 -3.42
CA PHE A 258 -0.22 9.60 -3.50
C PHE A 258 -0.81 9.63 -4.91
N ARG A 259 -1.46 8.53 -5.31
CA ARG A 259 -2.17 8.37 -6.59
C ARG A 259 -3.68 8.22 -6.36
N SER A 260 -4.44 8.39 -7.44
CA SER A 260 -5.90 8.27 -7.52
C SER A 260 -6.28 7.70 -8.90
N SER A 261 -7.56 7.42 -9.15
CA SER A 261 -8.06 6.99 -10.47
C SER A 261 -7.60 7.88 -11.63
N ASP A 262 -7.38 9.16 -11.34
CA ASP A 262 -7.11 10.20 -12.34
C ASP A 262 -5.60 10.43 -12.54
N GLY A 263 -4.76 9.56 -11.96
CA GLY A 263 -3.31 9.71 -11.93
C GLY A 263 -2.80 10.22 -10.58
N VAL A 264 -1.67 10.93 -10.60
CA VAL A 264 -1.02 11.47 -9.40
C VAL A 264 -1.94 12.49 -8.71
N LEU A 265 -2.20 12.28 -7.41
CA LEU A 265 -3.02 13.16 -6.57
C LEU A 265 -2.16 14.24 -5.90
N GLY A 266 -0.93 13.90 -5.51
CA GLY A 266 0.01 14.80 -4.85
C GLY A 266 0.57 14.22 -3.56
N PHE A 267 1.67 14.81 -3.06
CA PHE A 267 2.20 14.55 -1.72
C PHE A 267 1.53 15.46 -0.68
N ASN A 268 1.32 16.73 -1.01
CA ASN A 268 0.52 17.68 -0.23
C ASN A 268 -0.14 18.73 -1.14
N GLU A 269 -0.94 19.65 -0.59
CA GLU A 269 -1.69 20.66 -1.35
C GLU A 269 -0.85 21.57 -2.27
N SER A 270 0.48 21.66 -2.05
CA SER A 270 1.40 22.48 -2.85
C SER A 270 2.49 21.68 -3.58
N ILE A 271 2.59 20.36 -3.35
CA ILE A 271 3.69 19.52 -3.85
C ILE A 271 3.13 18.26 -4.49
N ASN A 272 3.34 18.12 -5.80
CA ASN A 272 2.86 16.96 -6.56
C ASN A 272 3.69 15.70 -6.25
N ILE A 273 5.02 15.78 -6.34
CA ILE A 273 5.93 14.67 -6.03
C ILE A 273 7.05 15.19 -5.13
N GLN A 274 7.26 14.58 -3.97
CA GLN A 274 8.26 14.98 -2.99
C GLN A 274 9.48 14.07 -3.07
N GLN A 275 10.48 14.46 -3.87
CA GLN A 275 11.62 13.62 -4.27
C GLN A 275 12.66 13.30 -3.16
N ARG A 276 12.58 13.93 -1.99
CA ARG A 276 13.50 13.76 -0.84
C ARG A 276 12.71 13.90 0.48
N PRO A 277 13.16 13.39 1.63
CA PRO A 277 12.41 13.47 2.88
C PRO A 277 11.95 14.87 3.28
N MET A 278 10.69 14.99 3.70
CA MET A 278 10.06 16.23 4.16
C MET A 278 9.35 16.01 5.50
N LEU A 279 9.57 16.91 6.45
CA LEU A 279 8.87 16.92 7.74
C LEU A 279 7.39 17.31 7.58
N LEU A 280 6.49 16.43 8.02
CA LEU A 280 5.05 16.68 8.06
C LEU A 280 4.69 17.44 9.35
N ALA A 281 4.98 18.74 9.38
CA ALA A 281 4.94 19.58 10.59
C ALA A 281 3.59 19.67 11.34
N GLY A 282 2.49 19.16 10.76
CA GLY A 282 1.20 18.98 11.42
C GLY A 282 1.10 17.72 12.30
N LEU A 283 1.95 16.71 12.09
CA LEU A 283 2.00 15.46 12.84
C LEU A 283 3.01 15.56 13.98
N LYS A 284 2.54 15.38 15.23
CA LYS A 284 3.34 15.49 16.45
C LYS A 284 2.83 14.57 17.54
N ASN A 285 3.73 14.01 18.35
CA ASN A 285 3.42 13.00 19.37
C ASN A 285 2.77 11.75 18.76
N ILE A 286 3.18 11.38 17.54
CA ILE A 286 2.74 10.14 16.87
C ILE A 286 3.48 8.95 17.49
N THR A 287 2.76 7.84 17.65
CA THR A 287 3.23 6.58 18.27
C THR A 287 3.29 5.41 17.29
N ALA A 288 2.41 5.41 16.29
CA ALA A 288 2.42 4.44 15.19
C ALA A 288 1.94 5.08 13.88
N LEU A 289 2.40 4.51 12.78
CA LEU A 289 1.93 4.72 11.42
C LEU A 289 1.40 3.40 10.85
N ALA A 290 0.42 3.47 9.95
CA ALA A 290 0.06 2.38 9.05
C ALA A 290 -0.16 2.96 7.65
N ALA A 291 0.20 2.22 6.61
CA ALA A 291 0.12 2.66 5.22
C ALA A 291 -0.65 1.63 4.40
N GLY A 292 -1.61 2.11 3.61
CA GLY A 292 -2.20 1.36 2.51
C GLY A 292 -1.68 1.90 1.18
N SER A 293 -2.07 1.25 0.08
CA SER A 293 -1.62 1.56 -1.28
C SER A 293 -1.52 3.05 -1.61
N ASN A 294 -2.54 3.84 -1.27
CA ASN A 294 -2.52 5.29 -1.51
C ASN A 294 -3.03 6.13 -0.33
N HIS A 295 -2.88 5.66 0.91
CA HIS A 295 -3.27 6.42 2.11
C HIS A 295 -2.42 6.04 3.32
N VAL A 296 -2.37 6.93 4.33
CA VAL A 296 -1.65 6.70 5.59
C VAL A 296 -2.53 7.08 6.77
N LEU A 297 -2.43 6.26 7.82
CA LEU A 297 -2.97 6.50 9.15
C LEU A 297 -1.81 6.82 10.12
N ALA A 298 -2.05 7.72 11.08
CA ALA A 298 -1.15 7.96 12.20
C ALA A 298 -1.91 8.01 13.53
N LEU A 299 -1.38 7.32 14.55
CA LEU A 299 -1.93 7.23 15.90
C LEU A 299 -1.14 8.14 16.86
N ASP A 300 -1.82 8.99 17.63
CA ASP A 300 -1.17 9.87 18.62
C ASP A 300 -1.09 9.25 20.04
N THR A 301 -0.22 9.80 20.90
CA THR A 301 -0.08 9.44 22.33
C THR A 301 -1.37 9.55 23.17
N LYS A 302 -2.48 10.00 22.59
CA LYS A 302 -3.77 10.18 23.24
C LYS A 302 -4.86 9.29 22.61
N GLY A 303 -4.48 8.28 21.82
CA GLY A 303 -5.40 7.32 21.22
C GLY A 303 -6.35 7.93 20.17
N ASN A 304 -5.89 8.96 19.44
CA ASN A 304 -6.60 9.52 18.28
C ASN A 304 -5.88 9.12 16.99
N VAL A 305 -6.65 8.78 15.95
CA VAL A 305 -6.13 8.48 14.61
C VAL A 305 -6.39 9.65 13.67
N VAL A 306 -5.41 10.01 12.86
CA VAL A 306 -5.54 10.93 11.71
C VAL A 306 -5.22 10.20 10.41
N ALA A 307 -5.88 10.59 9.31
CA ALA A 307 -5.72 10.00 7.99
C ALA A 307 -5.47 11.04 6.89
N TRP A 308 -4.61 10.71 5.93
CA TRP A 308 -4.38 11.48 4.70
C TRP A 308 -3.98 10.62 3.50
N GLY A 309 -4.02 11.21 2.31
CA GLY A 309 -3.73 10.55 1.03
C GLY A 309 -4.96 10.54 0.13
N CYS A 310 -5.12 9.50 -0.68
CA CYS A 310 -6.34 9.29 -1.47
C CYS A 310 -7.54 8.94 -0.57
N GLY A 311 -8.71 9.47 -0.92
CA GLY A 311 -9.97 9.26 -0.19
C GLY A 311 -11.14 8.83 -1.07
N GLN A 312 -10.89 8.35 -2.29
CA GLN A 312 -11.94 7.99 -3.25
C GLN A 312 -12.81 6.83 -2.79
N GLN A 313 -12.24 5.86 -2.06
CA GLN A 313 -12.96 4.73 -1.46
C GLN A 313 -13.30 4.97 0.02
N ASN A 314 -13.25 6.22 0.48
CA ASN A 314 -13.50 6.64 1.87
C ASN A 314 -12.55 6.04 2.93
N GLN A 315 -11.39 5.51 2.53
CA GLN A 315 -10.32 5.02 3.43
C GLN A 315 -9.81 6.06 4.45
N LEU A 316 -10.16 7.34 4.28
CA LEU A 316 -9.82 8.40 5.24
C LEU A 316 -10.86 8.54 6.39
N GLY A 317 -11.90 7.70 6.42
CA GLY A 317 -12.97 7.70 7.44
C GLY A 317 -13.79 8.99 7.49
N ARG A 318 -13.74 9.78 6.42
CA ARG A 318 -14.40 11.08 6.24
C ARG A 318 -14.73 11.30 4.77
N ARG A 319 -15.85 11.97 4.48
CA ARG A 319 -16.27 12.27 3.10
C ARG A 319 -15.40 13.39 2.53
N ILE A 320 -14.65 13.09 1.47
CA ILE A 320 -13.99 14.11 0.64
C ILE A 320 -15.02 14.70 -0.33
N ILE A 321 -14.91 15.99 -0.64
CA ILE A 321 -15.74 16.68 -1.63
C ILE A 321 -14.84 17.02 -2.82
N GLU A 322 -15.20 16.59 -4.03
CA GLU A 322 -14.31 16.61 -5.19
C GLU A 322 -13.71 17.99 -5.52
N ARG A 323 -14.51 19.06 -5.43
CA ARG A 323 -14.03 20.46 -5.60
C ARG A 323 -12.92 20.88 -4.61
N ASN A 324 -12.71 20.11 -3.55
CA ASN A 324 -11.70 20.28 -2.51
C ASN A 324 -10.82 19.00 -2.39
N LYS A 325 -10.63 18.21 -3.46
CA LYS A 325 -9.91 16.92 -3.45
C LYS A 325 -8.58 16.98 -2.67
N MET A 326 -7.79 18.04 -2.86
CA MET A 326 -6.49 18.25 -2.20
C MET A 326 -6.53 18.26 -0.66
N SER A 327 -7.67 18.59 -0.04
CA SER A 327 -7.86 18.53 1.42
C SER A 327 -7.88 17.11 2.01
N SER A 328 -7.82 16.09 1.15
CA SER A 328 -7.51 14.70 1.50
C SER A 328 -6.04 14.50 1.89
N LEU A 329 -5.12 15.32 1.36
CA LEU A 329 -3.67 15.28 1.63
C LEU A 329 -3.27 15.98 2.95
N ILE A 330 -4.20 16.67 3.62
CA ILE A 330 -4.01 17.17 4.99
C ILE A 330 -4.38 16.04 5.98
N PRO A 331 -3.52 15.67 6.94
CA PRO A 331 -3.88 14.80 8.05
C PRO A 331 -5.04 15.37 8.87
N GLN A 332 -6.16 14.64 8.92
CA GLN A 332 -7.35 15.02 9.69
C GLN A 332 -7.89 13.83 10.47
N GLY A 333 -8.57 14.11 11.60
CA GLY A 333 -9.05 13.08 12.53
C GLY A 333 -10.10 12.15 11.95
N VAL A 334 -9.95 10.85 12.23
CA VAL A 334 -10.90 9.79 11.89
C VAL A 334 -11.99 9.69 12.97
N GLY A 335 -13.21 9.29 12.60
CA GLY A 335 -14.39 9.22 13.49
C GLY A 335 -14.40 8.09 14.54
N LEU A 336 -13.25 7.73 15.11
CA LEU A 336 -13.08 6.61 16.05
C LEU A 336 -13.41 6.98 17.52
N PRO A 337 -13.61 5.98 18.41
CA PRO A 337 -13.70 6.20 19.85
C PRO A 337 -12.45 6.90 20.41
N ARG A 338 -12.64 8.10 20.97
CA ARG A 338 -11.55 8.95 21.49
C ARG A 338 -10.78 8.26 22.62
N GLY A 339 -9.45 8.23 22.54
CA GLY A 339 -8.59 7.77 23.64
C GLY A 339 -8.67 6.28 23.93
N LYS A 340 -9.11 5.49 22.94
CA LYS A 340 -9.30 4.05 23.04
C LYS A 340 -8.38 3.24 22.14
N ILE A 341 -7.93 3.82 21.03
CA ILE A 341 -7.17 3.10 19.98
C ILE A 341 -5.72 2.88 20.43
N VAL A 342 -5.23 1.66 20.22
CA VAL A 342 -3.85 1.25 20.57
C VAL A 342 -3.05 0.79 19.36
N LYS A 343 -3.72 0.26 18.31
CA LYS A 343 -3.09 -0.21 17.07
C LYS A 343 -3.91 0.23 15.86
N ILE A 344 -3.24 0.42 14.73
CA ILE A 344 -3.81 0.81 13.44
C ILE A 344 -3.21 -0.07 12.34
N ALA A 345 -3.98 -0.36 11.30
CA ALA A 345 -3.56 -1.10 10.12
C ALA A 345 -4.33 -0.62 8.87
N CYS A 346 -3.90 -1.06 7.70
CA CYS A 346 -4.46 -0.68 6.42
C CYS A 346 -4.59 -1.91 5.53
N GLY A 347 -5.54 -1.88 4.59
CA GLY A 347 -5.36 -2.59 3.32
C GLY A 347 -5.10 -1.59 2.20
N ALA A 348 -5.20 -2.02 0.93
CA ALA A 348 -4.97 -1.11 -0.19
C ALA A 348 -5.95 0.08 -0.17
N TYR A 349 -7.23 -0.21 0.03
CA TYR A 349 -8.36 0.72 -0.11
C TYR A 349 -9.31 0.76 1.10
N HIS A 350 -8.96 0.08 2.18
CA HIS A 350 -9.67 0.05 3.46
C HIS A 350 -8.68 0.19 4.62
N SER A 351 -9.19 0.31 5.84
CA SER A 351 -8.44 0.73 7.01
C SER A 351 -9.00 0.11 8.28
N PHE A 352 -8.12 -0.18 9.24
CA PHE A 352 -8.49 -0.76 10.54
C PHE A 352 -7.88 -0.02 11.73
N ALA A 353 -8.55 -0.10 12.87
CA ALA A 353 -8.03 0.30 14.17
C ALA A 353 -8.47 -0.72 15.24
N ILE A 354 -7.55 -1.13 16.11
CA ILE A 354 -7.84 -1.99 17.26
C ILE A 354 -7.86 -1.11 18.51
N ASP A 355 -8.91 -1.23 19.32
CA ASP A 355 -9.02 -0.56 20.61
C ASP A 355 -8.41 -1.38 21.76
N LYS A 356 -8.15 -0.72 22.90
CA LYS A 356 -7.56 -1.30 24.11
C LYS A 356 -8.31 -2.51 24.69
N ASP A 357 -9.53 -2.77 24.24
CA ASP A 357 -10.38 -3.89 24.66
C ASP A 357 -10.34 -5.03 23.62
N GLY A 358 -9.40 -4.98 22.66
CA GLY A 358 -9.19 -5.98 21.61
C GLY A 358 -10.12 -5.86 20.41
N GLN A 359 -10.91 -4.78 20.34
CA GLN A 359 -12.05 -4.67 19.43
C GLN A 359 -11.67 -3.97 18.12
N VAL A 360 -12.02 -4.56 16.98
CA VAL A 360 -11.64 -4.07 15.64
C VAL A 360 -12.69 -3.12 15.08
N TRP A 361 -12.23 -1.99 14.54
CA TRP A 361 -13.00 -0.99 13.82
C TRP A 361 -12.48 -0.85 12.40
N GLY A 362 -13.34 -0.99 11.39
CA GLY A 362 -12.98 -0.93 9.97
C GLY A 362 -13.72 0.17 9.20
N TRP A 363 -13.12 0.69 8.13
CA TRP A 363 -13.74 1.61 7.17
C TRP A 363 -13.03 1.60 5.80
N GLY A 364 -13.69 2.11 4.75
CA GLY A 364 -13.16 2.18 3.38
C GLY A 364 -13.96 1.37 2.35
N LEU A 365 -13.27 0.85 1.32
CA LEU A 365 -13.85 -0.03 0.29
C LEU A 365 -14.40 -1.33 0.91
N ASN A 366 -15.60 -1.76 0.50
CA ASN A 366 -16.26 -2.96 1.02
C ASN A 366 -17.02 -3.75 -0.07
N ASN A 367 -16.68 -3.58 -1.36
CA ASN A 367 -17.41 -4.23 -2.46
C ASN A 367 -17.16 -5.75 -2.50
N PHE A 368 -16.03 -6.22 -1.96
CA PHE A 368 -15.79 -7.62 -1.66
C PHE A 368 -15.96 -7.94 -0.17
N GLY A 369 -16.67 -7.11 0.60
CA GLY A 369 -16.87 -7.33 2.05
C GLY A 369 -15.60 -7.21 2.88
N GLU A 370 -14.52 -6.65 2.32
CA GLU A 370 -13.17 -6.69 2.90
C GLU A 370 -13.01 -5.89 4.21
N VAL A 371 -13.96 -5.02 4.57
CA VAL A 371 -13.98 -4.37 5.89
C VAL A 371 -14.47 -5.31 7.00
N GLY A 372 -15.03 -6.48 6.67
CA GLY A 372 -15.61 -7.41 7.64
C GLY A 372 -16.94 -6.91 8.21
N VAL A 373 -17.65 -6.08 7.42
CA VAL A 373 -18.94 -5.47 7.78
C VAL A 373 -19.95 -5.82 6.70
N GLN A 374 -20.93 -6.64 7.07
CA GLN A 374 -21.88 -7.27 6.12
C GLN A 374 -22.80 -6.27 5.38
N SER A 375 -22.96 -5.04 5.88
CA SER A 375 -23.83 -4.04 5.24
C SER A 375 -23.32 -3.63 3.86
N ASN A 376 -24.16 -3.80 2.84
CA ASN A 376 -23.90 -3.48 1.43
C ASN A 376 -22.75 -4.29 0.79
N ALA A 377 -22.19 -5.30 1.46
CA ALA A 377 -21.15 -6.15 0.87
C ALA A 377 -21.67 -6.83 -0.43
N GLY A 378 -20.87 -6.79 -1.49
CA GLY A 378 -21.28 -7.26 -2.83
C GLY A 378 -21.99 -6.23 -3.72
N GLU A 379 -22.23 -5.00 -3.24
CA GLU A 379 -22.69 -3.88 -4.09
C GLU A 379 -21.48 -3.16 -4.75
N ASP A 380 -21.61 -2.73 -6.01
CA ASP A 380 -20.52 -2.11 -6.80
C ASP A 380 -19.92 -0.85 -6.14
N ASP A 381 -20.74 -0.07 -5.42
CA ASP A 381 -20.33 1.16 -4.71
C ASP A 381 -20.29 1.00 -3.18
N ALA A 382 -20.20 -0.24 -2.67
CA ALA A 382 -20.16 -0.53 -1.24
C ALA A 382 -18.95 0.11 -0.53
N VAL A 383 -19.21 1.07 0.34
CA VAL A 383 -18.18 1.77 1.12
C VAL A 383 -18.63 2.02 2.57
N ILE A 384 -17.78 1.64 3.51
CA ILE A 384 -17.95 1.93 4.94
C ILE A 384 -17.36 3.32 5.21
N LEU A 385 -18.17 4.37 5.05
CA LEU A 385 -17.74 5.79 5.13
C LEU A 385 -17.23 6.21 6.52
N LYS A 386 -17.69 5.55 7.59
CA LYS A 386 -17.32 5.85 8.99
C LYS A 386 -16.86 4.55 9.65
N PRO A 387 -15.89 4.60 10.58
CA PRO A 387 -15.47 3.44 11.37
C PRO A 387 -16.67 2.69 11.96
N ALA A 388 -16.83 1.43 11.54
CA ALA A 388 -17.82 0.49 12.07
C ALA A 388 -17.07 -0.63 12.81
N ARG A 389 -17.68 -1.17 13.87
CA ARG A 389 -17.08 -2.27 14.65
C ARG A 389 -17.40 -3.61 13.98
N LEU A 390 -16.39 -4.47 13.85
CA LEU A 390 -16.53 -5.82 13.29
C LEU A 390 -17.10 -6.75 14.38
N THR A 391 -18.42 -6.76 14.55
CA THR A 391 -19.08 -7.47 15.66
C THR A 391 -18.91 -8.99 15.61
N ASP A 392 -18.62 -9.58 14.44
CA ASP A 392 -18.29 -11.00 14.30
C ASP A 392 -16.95 -11.38 14.97
N LEU A 393 -16.14 -10.41 15.39
CA LEU A 393 -14.90 -10.61 16.16
C LEU A 393 -15.03 -10.25 17.65
N ASP A 394 -16.21 -9.83 18.14
CA ASP A 394 -16.40 -9.33 19.51
C ASP A 394 -16.03 -10.34 20.61
N ASP A 395 -16.19 -11.65 20.36
CA ASP A 395 -15.84 -12.75 21.28
C ASP A 395 -14.32 -13.00 21.37
N HIS A 396 -13.51 -12.23 20.65
CA HIS A 396 -12.07 -12.43 20.49
C HIS A 396 -11.29 -11.15 20.79
N VAL A 397 -10.10 -11.30 21.38
CA VAL A 397 -9.17 -10.18 21.61
C VAL A 397 -8.20 -10.18 20.44
N ILE A 398 -8.43 -9.30 19.47
CA ILE A 398 -7.61 -9.24 18.26
C ILE A 398 -6.30 -8.51 18.56
N THR A 399 -5.19 -9.11 18.15
CA THR A 399 -3.82 -8.64 18.40
C THR A 399 -3.12 -8.17 17.13
N ASP A 400 -3.50 -8.72 15.98
CA ASP A 400 -2.99 -8.31 14.67
C ASP A 400 -4.12 -8.33 13.63
N VAL A 401 -4.05 -7.42 12.67
CA VAL A 401 -5.00 -7.30 11.56
C VAL A 401 -4.30 -6.64 10.38
N ASP A 402 -4.46 -7.17 9.18
CA ASP A 402 -3.86 -6.63 7.96
C ASP A 402 -4.75 -6.88 6.73
N GLY A 403 -4.61 -6.05 5.71
CA GLY A 403 -5.54 -6.00 4.57
C GLY A 403 -4.86 -6.08 3.21
N GLY A 404 -5.42 -6.87 2.29
CA GLY A 404 -4.99 -6.90 0.90
C GLY A 404 -5.70 -5.84 0.05
N VAL A 405 -5.86 -6.11 -1.25
CA VAL A 405 -6.69 -5.28 -2.12
C VAL A 405 -8.18 -5.50 -1.86
N HIS A 406 -8.60 -6.77 -1.79
CA HIS A 406 -10.01 -7.18 -1.63
C HIS A 406 -10.22 -8.28 -0.57
N HIS A 407 -9.24 -8.50 0.32
CA HIS A 407 -9.34 -9.48 1.41
C HIS A 407 -8.75 -8.89 2.69
N SER A 408 -8.97 -9.55 3.83
CA SER A 408 -8.37 -9.17 5.11
C SER A 408 -8.18 -10.35 6.05
N LEU A 409 -7.22 -10.17 6.96
CA LEU A 409 -6.68 -11.18 7.86
C LEU A 409 -6.65 -10.61 9.29
N ALA A 410 -6.90 -11.44 10.30
CA ALA A 410 -6.66 -11.07 11.70
C ALA A 410 -6.15 -12.27 12.51
N CYS A 411 -5.39 -12.00 13.58
CA CYS A 411 -5.11 -13.01 14.61
C CYS A 411 -5.44 -12.52 16.03
N SER A 412 -5.64 -13.48 16.92
CA SER A 412 -6.13 -13.27 18.28
C SER A 412 -5.12 -13.63 19.37
N ASP A 413 -5.38 -13.16 20.59
CA ASP A 413 -4.68 -13.53 21.83
C ASP A 413 -4.48 -15.05 22.03
N LYS A 414 -5.38 -15.86 21.46
CA LYS A 414 -5.39 -17.33 21.53
C LYS A 414 -4.83 -18.01 20.28
N GLY A 415 -4.13 -17.28 19.42
CA GLY A 415 -3.46 -17.83 18.24
C GLY A 415 -4.37 -18.28 17.10
N LYS A 416 -5.69 -17.99 17.15
CA LYS A 416 -6.58 -18.23 16.02
C LYS A 416 -6.34 -17.21 14.91
N LEU A 417 -6.33 -17.68 13.67
CA LEU A 417 -6.39 -16.91 12.43
C LEU A 417 -7.85 -16.73 11.97
N PHE A 418 -8.21 -15.53 11.52
CA PHE A 418 -9.48 -15.21 10.87
C PHE A 418 -9.21 -14.60 9.50
N THR A 419 -10.01 -14.93 8.50
CA THR A 419 -9.93 -14.36 7.15
C THR A 419 -11.32 -14.03 6.61
N TRP A 420 -11.40 -13.03 5.72
CA TRP A 420 -12.64 -12.65 5.04
C TRP A 420 -12.36 -11.84 3.77
N GLY A 421 -13.40 -11.61 2.98
CA GLY A 421 -13.36 -10.85 1.75
C GLY A 421 -13.48 -11.71 0.49
N ARG A 422 -12.79 -11.31 -0.58
CA ARG A 422 -12.76 -11.99 -1.87
C ARG A 422 -12.19 -13.41 -1.78
N VAL A 423 -12.86 -14.39 -2.39
CA VAL A 423 -12.49 -15.81 -2.31
C VAL A 423 -12.01 -16.43 -3.63
N ASP A 424 -12.26 -15.80 -4.77
CA ASP A 424 -12.10 -16.41 -6.10
C ASP A 424 -10.65 -16.63 -6.56
N GLY A 425 -9.67 -15.99 -5.90
CA GLY A 425 -8.23 -16.24 -6.01
C GLY A 425 -7.67 -16.91 -4.75
N TYR A 426 -8.52 -17.57 -3.97
CA TYR A 426 -8.21 -18.23 -2.69
C TYR A 426 -7.63 -17.31 -1.61
N GLN A 427 -7.83 -16.00 -1.69
CA GLN A 427 -7.22 -15.02 -0.77
C GLN A 427 -7.63 -15.24 0.71
N VAL A 428 -8.80 -15.86 0.95
CA VAL A 428 -9.24 -16.25 2.30
C VAL A 428 -8.62 -17.54 2.84
N GLY A 429 -7.97 -18.37 2.01
CA GLY A 429 -7.29 -19.59 2.48
C GLY A 429 -8.21 -20.76 2.84
N PHE A 430 -9.29 -20.97 2.06
CA PHE A 430 -10.24 -22.07 2.22
C PHE A 430 -10.60 -22.69 0.87
N GLU A 431 -10.88 -24.00 0.83
CA GLU A 431 -11.59 -24.62 -0.30
C GLU A 431 -13.09 -24.27 -0.24
N PHE A 432 -13.73 -24.09 -1.41
CA PHE A 432 -15.11 -23.57 -1.45
C PHE A 432 -16.18 -24.47 -0.81
N ASP A 433 -15.90 -25.77 -0.66
CA ASP A 433 -16.79 -26.73 0.01
C ASP A 433 -16.65 -26.70 1.55
N GLU A 434 -15.67 -25.98 2.10
CA GLU A 434 -15.43 -25.82 3.54
C GLU A 434 -16.16 -24.58 4.12
N LEU A 435 -16.57 -23.64 3.27
CA LEU A 435 -17.23 -22.39 3.65
C LEU A 435 -18.72 -22.59 3.92
N ASP A 436 -19.24 -21.91 4.95
CA ASP A 436 -20.69 -21.84 5.16
C ASP A 436 -21.33 -20.99 4.04
N LYS A 437 -22.41 -21.52 3.46
CA LYS A 437 -23.12 -20.90 2.34
C LYS A 437 -24.06 -19.78 2.80
N GLU A 438 -24.31 -19.65 4.11
CA GLU A 438 -24.98 -18.48 4.69
C GLU A 438 -24.02 -17.28 4.85
N ASP A 439 -22.71 -17.53 4.98
CA ASP A 439 -21.67 -16.50 5.14
C ASP A 439 -21.01 -16.07 3.80
N VAL A 440 -21.45 -16.61 2.66
CA VAL A 440 -20.85 -16.41 1.32
C VAL A 440 -21.85 -15.82 0.30
N ILE A 441 -21.43 -14.78 -0.42
CA ILE A 441 -22.14 -14.26 -1.60
C ILE A 441 -21.63 -14.97 -2.86
N PHE A 442 -22.59 -15.42 -3.68
CA PHE A 442 -22.39 -16.09 -4.96
C PHE A 442 -22.78 -15.16 -6.12
N ASP A 443 -22.14 -15.30 -7.29
CA ASP A 443 -22.52 -14.57 -8.50
C ASP A 443 -23.72 -15.18 -9.24
N GLU A 444 -24.17 -14.53 -10.33
CA GLU A 444 -25.29 -14.98 -11.17
C GLU A 444 -25.15 -16.41 -11.73
N ARG A 445 -23.95 -17.00 -11.68
CA ARG A 445 -23.65 -18.36 -12.16
C ARG A 445 -23.59 -19.39 -11.03
N GLY A 446 -23.75 -18.95 -9.77
CA GLY A 446 -23.60 -19.78 -8.58
C GLY A 446 -22.14 -19.98 -8.15
N SER A 447 -21.22 -19.12 -8.59
CA SER A 447 -19.79 -19.18 -8.21
C SER A 447 -19.58 -18.38 -6.92
N PRO A 448 -18.91 -18.89 -5.88
CA PRO A 448 -18.63 -18.14 -4.66
C PRO A 448 -17.63 -17.01 -4.93
N ARG A 449 -17.93 -15.78 -4.48
CA ARG A 449 -17.08 -14.60 -4.75
C ARG A 449 -16.60 -13.87 -3.50
N ILE A 450 -17.43 -13.82 -2.46
CA ILE A 450 -17.18 -13.04 -1.25
C ILE A 450 -17.56 -13.85 -0.01
N LEU A 451 -16.67 -13.89 0.98
CA LEU A 451 -16.92 -14.32 2.35
C LEU A 451 -17.13 -13.06 3.20
N VAL A 452 -18.38 -12.75 3.56
CA VAL A 452 -18.74 -11.42 4.14
C VAL A 452 -18.37 -11.25 5.62
N LYS A 453 -17.85 -12.31 6.24
CA LYS A 453 -17.72 -12.47 7.68
C LYS A 453 -16.35 -13.05 8.03
N PRO A 454 -15.67 -12.54 9.08
CA PRO A 454 -14.45 -13.13 9.61
C PRO A 454 -14.60 -14.60 10.01
N THR A 455 -14.11 -15.51 9.16
CA THR A 455 -14.17 -16.96 9.39
C THR A 455 -12.84 -17.45 9.99
N ALA A 456 -12.92 -18.23 11.06
CA ALA A 456 -11.74 -18.80 11.71
C ALA A 456 -11.18 -19.98 10.91
N ASN A 457 -9.88 -19.97 10.60
CA ASN A 457 -9.23 -21.17 10.08
C ASN A 457 -9.09 -22.21 11.21
N ALA A 458 -9.40 -23.48 10.91
CA ALA A 458 -9.44 -24.56 11.90
C ALA A 458 -8.18 -25.44 11.92
N GLU A 459 -7.30 -25.34 10.91
CA GLU A 459 -6.07 -26.12 10.81
C GLU A 459 -4.88 -25.43 11.47
N LEU A 460 -4.86 -24.09 11.47
CA LEU A 460 -3.81 -23.29 12.08
C LEU A 460 -4.13 -22.87 13.52
N SER A 461 -3.14 -23.02 14.40
CA SER A 461 -3.13 -22.52 15.77
C SER A 461 -1.88 -21.67 16.02
N ASP A 462 -1.84 -21.00 17.19
CA ASP A 462 -0.66 -20.30 17.70
C ASP A 462 -0.12 -19.18 16.78
N ILE A 463 -0.97 -18.62 15.90
CA ILE A 463 -0.67 -17.54 14.96
C ILE A 463 -0.53 -16.21 15.71
N CYS A 464 0.67 -15.63 15.67
CA CYS A 464 1.03 -14.41 16.40
C CYS A 464 1.14 -13.16 15.52
N SER A 465 1.19 -13.30 14.19
CA SER A 465 1.12 -12.18 13.25
C SER A 465 0.56 -12.62 11.89
N VAL A 466 -0.05 -11.67 11.17
CA VAL A 466 -0.59 -11.83 9.81
C VAL A 466 -0.03 -10.74 8.89
N ALA A 467 0.05 -11.01 7.59
CA ALA A 467 0.35 -10.00 6.59
C ALA A 467 -0.34 -10.31 5.25
N ALA A 468 -0.75 -9.27 4.52
CA ALA A 468 -1.39 -9.37 3.22
C ALA A 468 -0.57 -8.66 2.13
N GLY A 469 -0.57 -9.21 0.93
CA GLY A 469 -0.23 -8.51 -0.31
C GLY A 469 -1.49 -8.21 -1.11
N SER A 470 -1.36 -7.96 -2.42
CA SER A 470 -2.52 -7.62 -3.25
C SER A 470 -3.62 -8.69 -3.20
N ASP A 471 -3.27 -9.93 -3.54
CA ASP A 471 -4.16 -11.10 -3.57
C ASP A 471 -3.49 -12.35 -2.97
N ASN A 472 -2.37 -12.19 -2.23
CA ASN A 472 -1.69 -13.24 -1.48
C ASN A 472 -1.63 -12.89 0.01
N SER A 473 -1.43 -13.91 0.85
CA SER A 473 -1.63 -13.81 2.30
C SER A 473 -0.61 -14.63 3.08
N PHE A 474 -0.31 -14.20 4.32
CA PHE A 474 0.64 -14.83 5.22
C PHE A 474 0.11 -14.92 6.66
N ALA A 475 0.47 -16.01 7.34
CA ALA A 475 0.32 -16.17 8.78
C ALA A 475 1.62 -16.71 9.38
N ILE A 476 2.05 -16.12 10.50
CA ILE A 476 3.26 -16.51 11.24
C ILE A 476 2.86 -17.11 12.58
N SER A 477 3.30 -18.33 12.86
CA SER A 477 3.10 -18.99 14.15
C SER A 477 4.18 -18.62 15.16
N SER A 478 3.84 -18.68 16.45
CA SER A 478 4.75 -18.34 17.55
C SER A 478 5.99 -19.26 17.65
N ASP A 479 5.95 -20.46 17.07
CA ASP A 479 7.11 -21.35 16.93
C ASP A 479 8.00 -21.04 15.71
N GLY A 480 7.70 -19.94 15.00
CA GLY A 480 8.57 -19.36 13.97
C GLY A 480 8.32 -19.85 12.54
N LYS A 481 7.28 -20.66 12.31
CA LYS A 481 6.90 -21.09 10.96
C LYS A 481 6.13 -19.99 10.23
N ALA A 482 6.33 -19.92 8.93
CA ALA A 482 5.57 -19.06 8.03
C ALA A 482 4.67 -19.91 7.13
N TYR A 483 3.41 -19.48 6.99
CA TYR A 483 2.40 -20.07 6.11
C TYR A 483 1.99 -19.03 5.07
N SER A 484 1.74 -19.46 3.84
CA SER A 484 1.25 -18.59 2.76
C SER A 484 0.17 -19.26 1.91
N TRP A 485 -0.68 -18.42 1.32
CA TRP A 485 -1.75 -18.82 0.41
C TRP A 485 -2.18 -17.65 -0.51
N GLY A 486 -3.18 -17.89 -1.35
CA GLY A 486 -3.71 -16.95 -2.34
C GLY A 486 -2.96 -16.98 -3.68
N PHE A 487 -3.09 -15.89 -4.42
CA PHE A 487 -2.58 -15.72 -5.79
C PHE A 487 -1.05 -15.89 -5.85
N SER A 488 -0.55 -16.69 -6.81
CA SER A 488 0.87 -17.08 -6.84
C SER A 488 1.58 -16.93 -8.20
N SER A 489 0.95 -16.32 -9.21
CA SER A 489 1.49 -16.30 -10.59
C SER A 489 2.93 -15.81 -10.73
N ASN A 490 3.37 -14.83 -9.91
CA ASN A 490 4.73 -14.27 -9.96
C ASN A 490 5.59 -14.83 -8.81
N TYR A 491 5.22 -16.00 -8.27
CA TYR A 491 5.81 -16.70 -7.11
C TYR A 491 5.69 -15.99 -5.75
N GLN A 492 4.86 -14.94 -5.60
CA GLN A 492 4.76 -14.17 -4.36
C GLN A 492 4.24 -14.95 -3.12
N THR A 493 3.80 -16.21 -3.24
CA THR A 493 3.56 -17.09 -2.07
C THR A 493 4.84 -17.73 -1.52
N GLY A 494 5.93 -17.77 -2.29
CA GLY A 494 7.17 -18.45 -1.94
C GLY A 494 7.12 -19.98 -2.03
N GLN A 495 6.03 -20.54 -2.55
CA GLN A 495 5.81 -22.00 -2.61
C GLN A 495 6.47 -22.71 -3.79
N GLY A 496 7.29 -22.02 -4.60
CA GLY A 496 8.03 -22.62 -5.72
C GLY A 496 7.20 -22.89 -6.97
N THR A 497 5.91 -22.54 -6.97
CA THR A 497 4.96 -22.70 -8.08
C THR A 497 4.32 -21.36 -8.46
N ILE A 498 3.80 -21.29 -9.68
CA ILE A 498 2.95 -20.19 -10.17
C ILE A 498 1.45 -20.46 -9.96
N GLU A 499 1.09 -21.69 -9.58
CA GLU A 499 -0.29 -22.09 -9.30
C GLU A 499 -0.76 -21.52 -7.96
N ASP A 500 -1.99 -21.01 -7.92
CA ASP A 500 -2.55 -20.36 -6.72
C ASP A 500 -2.70 -21.35 -5.56
N ILE A 501 -2.31 -20.89 -4.37
CA ILE A 501 -2.17 -21.73 -3.18
C ILE A 501 -3.46 -21.64 -2.38
N LYS A 502 -4.25 -22.71 -2.37
CA LYS A 502 -5.65 -22.66 -1.91
C LYS A 502 -5.84 -22.45 -0.40
N THR A 503 -5.02 -23.11 0.41
CA THR A 503 -5.11 -23.11 1.87
C THR A 503 -3.73 -22.81 2.48
N PRO A 504 -3.67 -22.31 3.74
CA PRO A 504 -2.43 -21.88 4.39
C PRO A 504 -1.32 -22.94 4.39
N THR A 505 -0.40 -22.83 3.44
CA THR A 505 0.64 -23.84 3.20
C THR A 505 1.94 -23.41 3.85
N HIS A 506 2.58 -24.31 4.61
CA HIS A 506 3.86 -24.04 5.26
C HIS A 506 4.99 -23.79 4.24
N ILE A 507 5.70 -22.67 4.35
CA ILE A 507 6.78 -22.28 3.43
C ILE A 507 8.06 -23.04 3.79
N ASP A 508 8.18 -24.28 3.33
CA ASP A 508 9.35 -25.12 3.61
C ASP A 508 10.47 -24.93 2.56
N ASN A 509 11.60 -24.32 2.95
CA ASN A 509 12.82 -24.32 2.14
C ASN A 509 14.11 -24.28 2.98
N THR A 510 15.26 -24.53 2.35
CA THR A 510 16.57 -24.58 3.01
C THR A 510 17.09 -23.26 3.59
N ALA A 511 16.49 -22.11 3.25
CA ALA A 511 16.86 -20.82 3.82
C ALA A 511 16.10 -20.50 5.12
N VAL A 512 14.82 -20.89 5.22
CA VAL A 512 13.95 -20.61 6.39
C VAL A 512 13.80 -21.79 7.36
N ARG A 513 14.18 -23.02 6.98
CA ARG A 513 14.19 -24.19 7.88
C ARG A 513 14.98 -23.90 9.16
N GLY A 514 14.33 -24.01 10.31
CA GLY A 514 14.93 -23.79 11.63
C GLY A 514 15.18 -22.32 11.98
N LYS A 515 14.61 -21.38 11.22
CA LYS A 515 14.61 -19.94 11.54
C LYS A 515 13.36 -19.58 12.31
N GLN A 516 13.50 -18.67 13.27
CA GLN A 516 12.35 -18.05 13.93
C GLN A 516 11.87 -16.89 13.05
N ILE A 517 10.98 -17.15 12.08
CA ILE A 517 10.29 -16.07 11.36
C ILE A 517 9.38 -15.34 12.36
N ILE A 518 9.30 -14.02 12.28
CA ILE A 518 8.50 -13.19 13.20
C ILE A 518 7.52 -12.25 12.49
N GLY A 519 7.60 -12.18 11.16
CA GLY A 519 6.71 -11.37 10.34
C GLY A 519 6.92 -11.59 8.85
N ALA A 520 5.98 -11.07 8.08
CA ALA A 520 6.01 -11.02 6.63
C ALA A 520 5.64 -9.60 6.15
N GLY A 521 5.94 -9.31 4.89
CA GLY A 521 5.47 -8.12 4.20
C GLY A 521 5.40 -8.41 2.69
N ALA A 522 4.46 -7.80 2.00
CA ALA A 522 4.21 -8.06 0.58
C ALA A 522 3.99 -6.77 -0.20
N GLY A 523 4.30 -6.82 -1.49
CA GLY A 523 3.97 -5.77 -2.46
C GLY A 523 2.99 -6.31 -3.50
N GLY A 524 3.05 -5.74 -4.71
CA GLY A 524 2.19 -6.13 -5.83
C GLY A 524 2.50 -7.51 -6.40
N GLN A 525 3.79 -7.83 -6.56
CA GLN A 525 4.29 -9.05 -7.23
C GLN A 525 5.46 -9.73 -6.50
N PHE A 526 5.77 -9.27 -5.30
CA PHE A 526 6.88 -9.77 -4.47
C PHE A 526 6.48 -9.89 -3.01
N SER A 527 7.25 -10.63 -2.23
CA SER A 527 7.05 -10.78 -0.79
C SER A 527 8.35 -11.04 -0.03
N VAL A 528 8.31 -10.76 1.26
CA VAL A 528 9.47 -10.75 2.15
C VAL A 528 9.07 -11.40 3.49
N LEU A 529 9.83 -12.41 3.91
CA LEU A 529 9.79 -12.92 5.29
C LEU A 529 10.97 -12.33 6.07
N PHE A 530 10.78 -12.09 7.36
CA PHE A 530 11.86 -11.66 8.25
C PHE A 530 11.82 -12.39 9.59
N GLY A 531 13.00 -12.79 10.07
CA GLY A 531 13.16 -13.61 11.26
C GLY A 531 14.30 -13.16 12.17
N VAL A 532 14.34 -13.69 13.39
CA VAL A 532 15.41 -13.45 14.37
C VAL A 532 16.75 -13.87 13.78
N ALA A 533 17.69 -12.93 13.68
CA ALA A 533 18.99 -13.20 13.06
C ALA A 533 19.84 -14.22 13.84
N ASP A 534 20.55 -15.07 13.11
CA ASP A 534 21.41 -16.13 13.68
C ASP A 534 22.41 -15.56 14.71
N GLY A 535 22.35 -16.09 15.94
CA GLY A 535 23.26 -15.75 17.03
C GLY A 535 22.71 -14.76 18.06
N GLN A 536 21.56 -14.14 17.84
CA GLN A 536 20.83 -13.43 18.91
C GLN A 536 19.98 -14.38 19.80
N THR A 537 19.74 -15.61 19.34
CA THR A 537 18.89 -16.62 20.01
C THR A 537 19.43 -17.11 21.36
N ASN A 538 20.70 -16.89 21.67
CA ASN A 538 21.29 -17.23 22.98
C ASN A 538 21.09 -16.11 24.02
N GLY A 539 19.90 -16.06 24.61
CA GLY A 539 19.74 -15.48 25.97
C GLY A 539 18.96 -14.16 26.10
N ALA A 540 17.96 -13.90 25.27
CA ALA A 540 16.91 -12.93 25.59
C ALA A 540 15.53 -13.59 25.51
N LYS A 541 14.81 -13.66 26.65
CA LYS A 541 13.36 -13.91 26.59
C LYS A 541 12.71 -12.66 26.01
N THR A 542 11.85 -12.85 25.02
CA THR A 542 11.00 -11.79 24.47
C THR A 542 10.04 -11.30 25.55
N ASN A 543 10.31 -10.14 26.13
CA ASN A 543 9.28 -9.38 26.81
C ASN A 543 8.32 -8.89 25.72
N GLY A 544 7.10 -9.41 25.72
CA GLY A 544 6.08 -9.04 24.74
C GLY A 544 5.81 -7.54 24.78
N VAL A 545 5.88 -6.90 23.62
CA VAL A 545 5.29 -5.59 23.38
C VAL A 545 3.94 -5.87 22.70
N HIS A 546 2.86 -5.54 23.40
CA HIS A 546 1.50 -5.49 22.86
C HIS A 546 1.21 -4.07 22.35
#